data_AF-A0A0E0G8M9-F1
#
_entry.id   AF-A0A0E0G8M9-F1
#
_cell.length_a   1.000
_cell.length_b   1.000
_cell.length_c   1.000
_cell.angle_alpha   90.00
_cell.angle_beta   90.00
_cell.angle_gamma   90.00
#
_symmetry.space_group_name_H-M   'P 1'
#
loop_
_entity.id
_entity.type
_entity.pdbx_description
1 polymer ?
#
loop_
_entity_poly.entity_id
_entity_poly.type
_entity_poly.pdbx_seq_one_letter_code
_entity_poly.pdbx_strand_id
1 'polypeptide(L)'
;MLSLQEAHKRMKIKKAPHVLVIHLKRFKYVEQLSRHKKLSYRVVYPLELKLGSMSEDADCEYSLFAVVVHVGSSPNHGHYVSQIKSHGNWLSFDDDTVQISEESTLQTFYGSSREHCGGNTDHGYILFYERLGGKS
;
A
#
# COMPACT_ATOMS: atom_id res chain seq x y z
N MET A 1 41.08 13.23 -19.36
CA MET A 1 39.96 12.47 -19.96
C MET A 1 39.22 11.79 -18.82
N LEU A 2 38.12 12.38 -18.32
CA LEU A 2 37.29 11.74 -17.31
C LEU A 2 36.19 10.97 -18.06
N SER A 3 36.31 9.65 -18.13
CA SER A 3 35.27 8.79 -18.67
C SER A 3 34.23 8.51 -17.59
N LEU A 4 32.95 8.52 -17.98
CA LEU A 4 31.88 8.08 -17.10
C LEU A 4 32.02 6.56 -16.88
N GLN A 5 31.89 6.14 -15.63
CA GLN A 5 31.93 4.73 -15.22
C GLN A 5 30.55 4.29 -14.77
N GLU A 6 30.22 3.03 -15.04
CA GLU A 6 28.98 2.44 -14.54
C GLU A 6 29.06 2.26 -13.02
N ALA A 7 27.99 2.66 -12.33
CA ALA A 7 27.88 2.53 -10.89
C ALA A 7 26.50 1.96 -10.52
N HIS A 8 26.48 1.08 -9.52
CA HIS A 8 25.25 0.49 -9.00
C HIS A 8 24.87 1.18 -7.69
N LYS A 9 23.67 1.76 -7.64
CA LYS A 9 23.09 2.36 -6.43
C LYS A 9 22.01 1.45 -5.86
N ARG A 10 22.14 1.07 -4.58
CA ARG A 10 21.11 0.34 -3.82
C ARG A 10 20.79 1.10 -2.54
N MET A 11 19.52 1.06 -2.13
CA MET A 11 19.06 1.58 -0.83
C MET A 11 18.64 0.40 0.06
N LYS A 12 18.88 0.53 1.36
CA LYS A 12 18.48 -0.44 2.39
C LYS A 12 17.93 0.30 3.61
N ILE A 13 17.13 -0.40 4.42
CA ILE A 13 16.60 0.10 5.69
C ILE A 13 17.63 -0.23 6.77
N LYS A 14 18.26 0.79 7.34
CA LYS A 14 19.26 0.60 8.40
C LYS A 14 18.63 0.07 9.68
N LYS A 15 17.55 0.71 10.14
CA LYS A 15 16.78 0.29 11.31
C LYS A 15 15.31 0.15 10.93
N ALA A 16 14.73 -1.01 11.19
CA ALA A 16 13.33 -1.27 10.93
C ALA A 16 12.44 -0.49 11.92
N PRO A 17 11.52 0.38 11.45
CA PRO A 17 10.63 1.14 12.33
C PRO A 17 9.61 0.24 13.05
N HIS A 18 9.01 0.73 14.15
CA HIS A 18 7.90 0.00 14.79
C HIS A 18 6.65 -0.03 13.92
N VAL A 19 6.37 1.10 13.25
CA VAL A 19 5.29 1.21 12.27
C VAL A 19 5.90 1.51 10.90
N LEU A 20 5.69 0.61 9.96
CA LEU A 20 6.09 0.75 8.57
C LEU A 20 4.90 1.24 7.75
N VAL A 21 5.05 2.41 7.12
CA VAL A 21 4.04 3.00 6.25
C VAL A 21 4.49 2.85 4.80
N ILE A 22 3.68 2.17 3.98
CA ILE A 22 3.96 1.94 2.56
C ILE A 22 2.92 2.70 1.74
N HIS A 23 3.39 3.71 0.99
CA HIS A 23 2.56 4.43 0.02
C HIS A 23 2.68 3.77 -1.36
N LEU A 24 1.59 3.22 -1.86
CA LEU A 24 1.52 2.67 -3.22
C LEU A 24 1.40 3.80 -4.24
N LYS A 25 2.44 4.00 -5.06
CA LYS A 25 2.47 5.05 -6.09
C LYS A 25 1.53 4.71 -7.25
N ARG A 26 0.23 4.92 -7.04
CA ARG A 26 -0.85 4.61 -7.99
C ARG A 26 -1.22 5.76 -8.92
N PHE A 27 -0.41 6.82 -8.99
CA PHE A 27 -0.65 7.93 -9.91
C PHE A 27 0.59 8.20 -10.75
N LYS A 28 0.38 8.31 -12.06
CA LYS A 28 1.43 8.64 -13.03
C LYS A 28 0.95 9.75 -13.94
N TYR A 29 1.83 10.70 -14.24
CA TYR A 29 1.57 11.69 -15.27
C TYR A 29 1.70 11.04 -16.65
N VAL A 30 0.68 11.20 -17.49
CA VAL A 30 0.67 10.70 -18.88
C VAL A 30 0.78 11.91 -19.80
N GLU A 31 1.98 12.10 -20.36
CA GLU A 31 2.30 13.26 -21.21
C GLU A 31 1.35 13.40 -22.40
N GLN A 32 1.04 12.28 -23.07
CA GLN A 32 0.12 12.22 -24.22
C GLN A 32 -1.27 12.79 -23.91
N LEU A 33 -1.72 12.69 -22.66
CA LEU A 33 -3.04 13.15 -22.21
C LEU A 33 -2.95 14.44 -21.39
N SER A 34 -1.72 14.96 -21.18
CA SER A 34 -1.38 16.10 -20.32
C SER A 34 -2.10 16.08 -18.97
N ARG A 35 -2.20 14.89 -18.35
CA ARG A 35 -2.92 14.69 -17.08
C ARG A 35 -2.35 13.54 -16.26
N HIS A 36 -2.62 13.57 -14.96
CA HIS A 36 -2.39 12.41 -14.09
C HIS A 36 -3.46 11.34 -14.33
N LYS A 37 -3.03 10.08 -14.40
CA LYS A 37 -3.89 8.90 -14.52
C LYS A 37 -3.69 8.01 -13.28
N LYS A 38 -4.81 7.53 -12.72
CA LYS A 38 -4.80 6.50 -11.68
C LYS A 38 -4.43 5.15 -12.30
N LEU A 39 -3.55 4.42 -11.61
CA LEU A 39 -3.05 3.12 -11.99
C LEU A 39 -3.83 2.04 -11.23
N SER A 40 -4.72 1.36 -11.95
CA SER A 40 -5.63 0.35 -11.40
C SER A 40 -5.03 -1.06 -11.38
N TYR A 41 -3.75 -1.22 -11.71
CA TYR A 41 -3.10 -2.53 -11.74
C TYR A 41 -3.15 -3.19 -10.36
N ARG A 42 -3.29 -4.52 -10.39
CA ARG A 42 -3.36 -5.35 -9.19
C ARG A 42 -2.05 -5.31 -8.41
N VAL A 43 -2.11 -4.91 -7.14
CA VAL A 43 -1.02 -5.00 -6.16
C VAL A 43 -1.52 -5.81 -4.98
N VAL A 44 -0.93 -6.98 -4.77
CA VAL A 44 -1.19 -7.80 -3.60
C VAL A 44 -0.24 -7.38 -2.51
N TYR A 45 -0.77 -7.13 -1.32
CA TYR A 45 0.01 -6.90 -0.11
C TYR A 45 -0.31 -7.99 0.91
N PRO A 46 0.70 -8.66 1.47
CA PRO A 46 0.47 -9.74 2.41
C PRO A 46 0.07 -9.19 3.78
N LEU A 47 -0.68 -9.98 4.55
CA LEU A 47 -1.01 -9.65 5.94
C LEU A 47 0.22 -9.72 6.85
N GLU A 48 1.18 -10.58 6.50
CA GLU A 48 2.46 -10.69 7.17
C GLU A 48 3.58 -10.37 6.18
N LEU A 49 4.40 -9.37 6.51
CA LEU A 49 5.49 -8.89 5.66
C LEU A 49 6.82 -9.14 6.36
N LYS A 50 7.69 -9.94 5.73
CA LYS A 50 9.07 -10.14 6.19
C LYS A 50 10.00 -9.20 5.41
N LEU A 51 10.72 -8.33 6.12
CA LEU A 51 11.60 -7.35 5.50
C LEU A 51 12.92 -7.98 5.00
N GLY A 52 13.33 -9.11 5.58
CA GLY A 52 14.42 -9.96 5.12
C GLY A 52 15.70 -9.17 4.79
N SER A 53 16.23 -9.36 3.57
CA SER A 53 17.48 -8.73 3.12
C SER A 53 17.44 -7.21 2.88
N MET A 54 16.27 -6.59 3.04
CA MET A 54 16.12 -5.13 2.91
C MET A 54 16.43 -4.38 4.21
N SER A 55 16.46 -5.08 5.35
CA SER A 55 16.92 -4.57 6.63
C SER A 55 18.19 -5.26 7.12
N GLU A 56 18.96 -4.57 7.96
CA GLU A 56 20.04 -5.20 8.74
C GLU A 56 19.47 -6.15 9.81
N ASP A 57 18.24 -5.88 10.27
CA ASP A 57 17.44 -6.78 11.10
C ASP A 57 16.84 -7.90 10.23
N ALA A 58 17.54 -9.04 10.12
CA ALA A 58 17.17 -10.15 9.23
C ALA A 58 15.81 -10.79 9.57
N ASP A 59 15.38 -10.69 10.83
CA ASP A 59 14.16 -11.33 11.36
C ASP A 59 13.03 -10.33 11.64
N CYS A 60 13.00 -9.19 10.93
CA CYS A 60 11.92 -8.22 11.06
C CYS A 60 10.65 -8.66 10.32
N GLU A 61 9.67 -9.12 11.09
CA GLU A 61 8.32 -9.42 10.64
C GLU A 61 7.35 -8.29 11.01
N TYR A 62 6.41 -8.01 10.11
CA TYR A 62 5.36 -7.04 10.32
C TYR A 62 4.00 -7.65 10.05
N SER A 63 2.98 -7.20 10.78
CA SER A 63 1.57 -7.50 10.53
C SER A 63 0.85 -6.27 9.97
N LEU A 64 0.08 -6.46 8.90
CA LEU A 64 -0.80 -5.45 8.34
C LEU A 64 -1.97 -5.23 9.31
N PHE A 65 -2.09 -4.00 9.81
CA PHE A 65 -3.20 -3.65 10.70
C PHE A 65 -4.08 -2.54 10.14
N ALA A 66 -3.63 -1.76 9.15
CA ALA A 66 -4.51 -0.80 8.49
C ALA A 66 -4.19 -0.59 7.01
N VAL A 67 -5.24 -0.31 6.23
CA VAL A 67 -5.20 -0.01 4.80
C VAL A 67 -6.09 1.19 4.54
N VAL A 68 -5.53 2.27 4.01
CA VAL A 68 -6.30 3.38 3.46
C VAL A 68 -6.58 3.09 2.00
N VAL A 69 -7.84 3.14 1.62
CA VAL A 69 -8.34 2.88 0.27
C VAL A 69 -8.76 4.20 -0.36
N HIS A 70 -8.28 4.45 -1.57
CA HIS A 70 -8.74 5.57 -2.39
C HIS A 70 -9.82 5.08 -3.35
N VAL A 71 -11.05 5.57 -3.16
CA VAL A 71 -12.22 5.37 -4.01
C VAL A 71 -12.26 6.45 -5.09
N GLY A 72 -12.61 6.07 -6.32
CA GLY A 72 -12.71 6.98 -7.45
C GLY A 72 -11.52 6.99 -8.41
N SER A 73 -11.77 7.47 -9.62
CA SER A 73 -10.86 7.35 -10.78
C SER A 73 -9.92 8.55 -10.96
N SER A 74 -10.22 9.68 -10.32
CA SER A 74 -9.46 10.91 -10.47
C SER A 74 -8.31 10.95 -9.46
N PRO A 75 -7.14 11.50 -9.84
CA PRO A 75 -6.04 11.77 -8.92
C PRO A 75 -6.30 12.95 -7.98
N ASN A 76 -7.19 13.86 -8.40
CA ASN A 76 -7.42 15.12 -7.69
C ASN A 76 -8.72 15.09 -6.87
N HIS A 77 -9.54 14.05 -7.05
CA HIS A 77 -10.83 13.89 -6.39
C HIS A 77 -11.06 12.41 -6.14
N GLY A 78 -11.38 12.08 -4.90
CA GLY A 78 -11.64 10.71 -4.47
C GLY A 78 -12.18 10.71 -3.05
N HIS A 79 -12.67 9.56 -2.64
CA HIS A 79 -13.11 9.32 -1.27
C HIS A 79 -12.13 8.38 -0.58
N TYR A 80 -11.82 8.64 0.70
CA TYR A 80 -10.84 7.87 1.45
C TYR A 80 -11.52 7.10 2.56
N VAL A 81 -11.48 5.77 2.46
CA VAL A 81 -12.01 4.88 3.50
C VAL A 81 -10.86 4.09 4.12
N SER A 82 -10.97 3.75 5.39
CA SER A 82 -9.91 3.07 6.14
C SER A 82 -10.38 1.69 6.59
N GLN A 83 -9.63 0.65 6.22
CA GLN A 83 -9.80 -0.70 6.75
C GLN A 83 -8.80 -0.88 7.87
N ILE A 84 -9.26 -1.13 9.10
CA ILE A 84 -8.42 -1.26 10.28
C ILE A 84 -8.73 -2.57 10.98
N LYS A 85 -7.69 -3.35 11.30
CA LYS A 85 -7.79 -4.56 12.11
C LYS A 85 -7.73 -4.18 13.58
N SER A 86 -8.78 -4.50 14.31
CA SER A 86 -8.88 -4.26 15.75
C SER A 86 -9.43 -5.51 16.44
N HIS A 87 -8.77 -5.94 17.52
CA HIS A 87 -9.18 -7.11 18.31
C HIS A 87 -9.46 -8.38 17.46
N GLY A 88 -8.67 -8.58 16.39
CA GLY A 88 -8.80 -9.72 15.49
C GLY A 88 -9.83 -9.57 14.37
N ASN A 89 -10.66 -8.53 14.38
CA ASN A 89 -11.68 -8.27 13.35
C ASN A 89 -11.27 -7.08 12.48
N TRP A 90 -11.60 -7.13 11.19
CA TRP A 90 -11.46 -5.99 10.31
C TRP A 90 -12.67 -5.06 10.44
N LEU A 91 -12.40 -3.77 10.50
CA LEU A 91 -13.39 -2.71 10.60
C LEU A 91 -13.19 -1.77 9.43
N SER A 92 -14.26 -1.50 8.69
CA SER A 92 -14.33 -0.48 7.65
C SER A 92 -14.81 0.82 8.28
N PHE A 93 -13.98 1.85 8.20
CA PHE A 93 -14.28 3.21 8.60
C PHE A 93 -14.52 4.04 7.33
N ASP A 94 -15.76 4.49 7.17
CA ASP A 94 -16.20 5.35 6.09
C ASP A 94 -16.91 6.57 6.70
N ASP A 95 -16.16 7.67 6.83
CA ASP A 95 -16.54 8.90 7.52
C ASP A 95 -17.13 8.66 8.92
N ASP A 96 -18.43 8.83 9.08
CA ASP A 96 -19.17 8.68 10.34
C ASP A 96 -19.65 7.24 10.59
N THR A 97 -19.47 6.35 9.61
CA THR A 97 -19.93 4.96 9.67
C THR A 97 -18.78 3.99 9.93
N VAL A 98 -19.03 3.06 10.84
CA VAL A 98 -18.09 1.97 11.16
C VAL A 98 -18.82 0.65 11.01
N GLN A 99 -18.27 -0.24 10.18
CA GLN A 99 -18.85 -1.54 9.90
C GLN A 99 -17.80 -2.64 10.08
N ILE A 100 -18.23 -3.81 10.54
CA ILE A 100 -17.37 -4.99 10.54
C ILE A 100 -17.21 -5.44 9.09
N SER A 101 -15.96 -5.63 8.67
CA SER A 101 -15.62 -6.16 7.36
C SER A 101 -14.94 -7.51 7.53
N GLU A 102 -15.10 -8.37 6.52
CA GLU A 102 -14.27 -9.54 6.39
C GLU A 102 -12.88 -9.18 5.84
N GLU A 103 -11.90 -10.04 6.12
CA GLU A 103 -10.57 -9.95 5.51
C GLU A 103 -10.60 -10.17 4.00
N SER A 104 -11.58 -10.96 3.51
CA SER A 104 -11.83 -11.20 2.09
C SER A 104 -12.07 -9.90 1.33
N THR A 105 -12.69 -8.89 1.96
CA THR A 105 -12.91 -7.56 1.40
C THR A 105 -11.61 -6.87 1.01
N LEU A 106 -10.50 -7.09 1.74
CA LEU A 106 -9.20 -6.49 1.41
C LEU A 106 -8.71 -6.89 0.02
N GLN A 107 -9.07 -8.09 -0.43
CA GLN A 107 -8.66 -8.61 -1.74
C GLN A 107 -9.31 -7.83 -2.88
N THR A 108 -10.46 -7.21 -2.63
CA THR A 108 -11.15 -6.35 -3.60
C THR A 108 -10.38 -5.05 -3.86
N PHE A 109 -9.61 -4.57 -2.87
CA PHE A 109 -8.83 -3.33 -2.96
C PHE A 109 -7.45 -3.51 -3.62
N TYR A 110 -7.08 -4.74 -4.01
CA TYR A 110 -5.81 -4.98 -4.71
C TYR A 110 -5.78 -4.29 -6.08
N GLY A 111 -6.94 -4.06 -6.69
CA GLY A 111 -7.10 -3.55 -8.06
C GLY A 111 -7.35 -4.66 -9.07
N SER A 112 -7.40 -4.30 -10.35
CA SER A 112 -7.77 -5.21 -11.44
C SER A 112 -6.55 -5.66 -12.25
N SER A 113 -6.57 -6.93 -12.68
CA SER A 113 -5.58 -7.45 -13.65
C SER A 113 -5.88 -7.02 -15.08
N ARG A 114 -7.10 -6.52 -15.36
CA ARG A 114 -7.54 -6.03 -16.67
C ARG A 114 -7.70 -4.52 -16.63
N GLU A 115 -7.12 -3.83 -17.62
CA GLU A 115 -7.30 -2.38 -17.87
C GLU A 115 -8.68 -2.05 -18.45
N HIS A 116 -9.76 -2.68 -17.97
CA HIS A 116 -11.10 -2.39 -18.44
C HIS A 116 -11.72 -1.22 -17.67
N CYS A 117 -12.20 -0.24 -18.43
CA CYS A 117 -12.97 0.91 -17.99
C CYS A 117 -14.28 0.43 -17.35
N GLY A 118 -14.29 0.17 -16.04
CA GLY A 118 -15.46 -0.37 -15.32
C GLY A 118 -15.12 -1.32 -14.18
N GLY A 119 -13.84 -1.60 -13.91
CA GLY A 119 -13.42 -2.31 -12.71
C GLY A 119 -13.60 -1.46 -11.44
N ASN A 120 -13.58 -2.13 -10.28
CA ASN A 120 -13.61 -1.49 -8.97
C ASN A 120 -12.61 -0.32 -8.92
N THR A 121 -13.06 0.88 -8.55
CA THR A 121 -12.20 2.06 -8.45
C THR A 121 -11.43 2.14 -7.15
N ASP A 122 -11.67 1.20 -6.25
CA ASP A 122 -11.30 1.29 -4.86
C ASP A 122 -10.00 0.51 -4.70
N HIS A 123 -8.95 1.24 -4.41
CA HIS A 123 -7.60 0.68 -4.43
C HIS A 123 -6.88 1.03 -3.14
N GLY A 124 -6.24 0.03 -2.54
CA GLY A 124 -5.34 0.25 -1.41
C GLY A 124 -4.27 1.27 -1.81
N TYR A 125 -4.12 2.31 -1.01
CA TYR A 125 -3.28 3.47 -1.30
C TYR A 125 -2.14 3.59 -0.29
N ILE A 126 -2.46 3.54 1.00
CA ILE A 126 -1.47 3.55 2.08
C ILE A 126 -1.67 2.30 2.93
N LEU A 127 -0.59 1.57 3.17
CA LEU A 127 -0.58 0.35 3.97
C LEU A 127 0.19 0.63 5.27
N PHE A 128 -0.36 0.20 6.38
CA PHE A 128 0.23 0.33 7.70
C PHE A 128 0.53 -1.05 8.28
N TYR A 129 1.81 -1.24 8.56
CA TYR A 129 2.38 -2.47 9.07
C TYR A 129 2.96 -2.20 10.46
N GLU A 130 2.65 -3.05 11.43
CA GLU A 130 3.21 -3.01 12.78
C GLU A 130 4.22 -4.14 12.97
N ARG A 131 5.38 -3.83 13.55
CA ARG A 131 6.46 -4.79 13.78
C ARG A 131 6.05 -5.80 14.83
N LEU A 132 6.10 -7.08 14.49
CA LEU A 132 5.92 -8.20 15.41
C LEU A 132 7.23 -8.39 16.20
N GLY A 133 7.16 -8.29 17.54
CA GLY A 133 8.32 -8.57 18.42
C GLY A 133 9.09 -7.37 18.98
N GLY A 134 8.58 -6.14 18.85
CA GLY A 134 9.08 -5.01 19.64
C GLY A 134 8.49 -5.05 21.04
N LYS A 135 9.21 -5.60 22.04
CA LYS A 135 8.86 -5.37 23.45
C LYS A 135 8.90 -3.86 23.72
N SER A 136 7.84 -3.31 24.33
CA SER A 136 7.86 -1.95 24.89
C SER A 136 8.86 -1.84 26.02
#